data_AF-A0AAD9KVA9-F1
#
_entry.id   AF-A0AAD9KVA9-F1
#
_cell.length_a   1.000
_cell.length_b   1.000
_cell.length_c   1.000
_cell.angle_alpha   90.00
_cell.angle_beta   90.00
_cell.angle_gamma   90.00
#
_symmetry.space_group_name_H-M   'P 1'
#
loop_
_entity.id
_entity.type
_entity.pdbx_description
1 polymer ?
#
loop_
_entity_poly.entity_id
_entity_poly.type
_entity_poly.pdbx_seq_one_letter_code
_entity_poly.pdbx_strand_id
1 'polypeptide(L)'
;MSSADTSEIKAPKELKDKKRRRTVKTEARSCPESKKWRASATAAGGGDGSKPSARTLFFEEENNVSDRDITKDLEMHSNACGEFKRILLKIKDLKASGKTEDVEDLRISAALQFIVLKKLNRLAHFRCQKVREQTNTAKQKIDEHHLQLQNLFTNPFITKSFINRLTPLWSKDKDINLVSEEEFYQEAPAEISKPELTKNDEHHCTLARLDWELEQRKRSR
;
A
#
# COMPACT_ATOMS: atom_id res chain seq x y z
N MET A 1 11.42 -62.53 11.13
CA MET A 1 12.36 -62.43 10.00
C MET A 1 11.71 -61.50 8.98
N SER A 2 12.14 -60.23 8.94
CA SER A 2 13.02 -59.66 7.88
C SER A 2 12.15 -59.13 6.72
N SER A 3 12.22 -57.90 6.21
CA SER A 3 13.19 -56.79 6.24
C SER A 3 12.41 -55.49 5.95
N ALA A 4 12.66 -54.39 6.67
CA ALA A 4 13.33 -53.17 6.21
C ALA A 4 12.81 -52.55 4.89
N ASP A 5 12.15 -51.40 5.00
CA ASP A 5 12.32 -50.33 4.02
C ASP A 5 12.30 -48.96 4.73
N THR A 6 13.49 -48.51 5.09
CA THR A 6 13.80 -47.18 5.60
C THR A 6 13.89 -46.21 4.43
N SER A 7 12.84 -45.41 4.20
CA SER A 7 12.96 -44.21 3.38
C SER A 7 13.14 -42.99 4.28
N GLU A 8 14.40 -42.60 4.49
CA GLU A 8 14.80 -41.33 5.08
C GLU A 8 14.16 -40.14 4.33
N ILE A 9 13.22 -39.45 4.98
CA ILE A 9 12.78 -38.13 4.51
C ILE A 9 13.72 -37.08 5.09
N LYS A 10 14.71 -36.73 4.26
CA LYS A 10 15.76 -35.76 4.51
C LYS A 10 15.18 -34.38 4.86
N ALA A 11 15.64 -33.80 5.98
CA ALA A 11 15.27 -32.46 6.41
C ALA A 11 15.57 -31.41 5.30
N PRO A 12 14.71 -30.39 5.11
CA PRO A 12 14.98 -29.34 4.13
C PRO A 12 16.23 -28.55 4.54
N LYS A 13 17.22 -28.50 3.63
CA LYS A 13 18.41 -27.66 3.78
C LYS A 13 18.00 -26.20 3.88
N GLU A 14 18.55 -25.49 4.87
CA GLU A 14 18.44 -24.03 4.96
C GLU A 14 18.90 -23.37 3.66
N LEU A 15 17.95 -22.78 2.92
CA LEU A 15 18.27 -21.84 1.87
C LEU A 15 18.69 -20.53 2.55
N LYS A 16 20.00 -20.27 2.60
CA LYS A 16 20.52 -18.94 2.93
C LYS A 16 20.16 -17.96 1.81
N ASP A 17 18.95 -17.40 1.89
CA ASP A 17 18.59 -16.26 1.07
C ASP A 17 19.38 -15.04 1.57
N LYS A 18 20.48 -14.77 0.87
CA LYS A 18 21.21 -13.51 0.95
C LYS A 18 20.22 -12.40 0.61
N LYS A 19 19.74 -11.72 1.66
CA LYS A 19 18.93 -10.51 1.61
C LYS A 19 19.70 -9.41 0.88
N ARG A 20 19.74 -9.45 -0.46
CA ARG A 20 19.94 -8.25 -1.27
C ARG A 20 18.68 -7.44 -1.08
N ARG A 21 18.71 -6.58 -0.07
CA ARG A 21 17.77 -5.48 0.13
C ARG A 21 17.83 -4.65 -1.15
N ARG A 22 16.98 -4.99 -2.12
CA ARG A 22 16.74 -4.18 -3.30
C ARG A 22 15.91 -3.01 -2.79
N THR A 23 16.59 -2.01 -2.26
CA THR A 23 16.02 -0.68 -2.06
C THR A 23 15.51 -0.29 -3.44
N VAL A 24 14.19 -0.36 -3.62
CA VAL A 24 13.54 0.31 -4.74
C VAL A 24 13.72 1.78 -4.45
N LYS A 25 14.85 2.32 -4.91
CA LYS A 25 15.01 3.75 -5.09
C LYS A 25 13.97 4.07 -6.15
N THR A 26 12.80 4.53 -5.70
CA THR A 26 11.89 5.30 -6.54
C THR A 26 12.65 6.55 -6.90
N GLU A 27 13.51 6.45 -7.91
CA GLU A 27 13.94 7.61 -8.66
C GLU A 27 12.67 8.11 -9.35
N ALA A 28 11.99 9.01 -8.63
CA ALA A 28 11.20 10.03 -9.27
C ALA A 28 12.17 10.72 -10.24
N ARG A 29 12.23 10.24 -11.48
CA ARG A 29 12.57 11.10 -12.60
C ARG A 29 11.52 12.19 -12.55
N SER A 30 11.89 13.29 -11.92
CA SER A 30 11.08 14.49 -11.84
C SER A 30 10.81 14.90 -13.28
N CYS A 31 9.56 14.68 -13.70
CA CYS A 31 9.00 15.57 -14.69
C CYS A 31 9.04 16.97 -14.06
N PRO A 32 9.47 18.02 -14.77
CA PRO A 32 9.63 19.34 -14.17
C PRO A 32 8.35 19.70 -13.41
N GLU A 33 8.52 19.98 -12.12
CA GLU A 33 7.43 20.31 -11.22
C GLU A 33 6.67 21.49 -11.82
N SER A 34 5.42 21.26 -12.22
CA SER A 34 4.51 22.30 -12.69
C SER A 34 4.44 23.35 -11.59
N LYS A 35 5.04 24.53 -11.83
CA LYS A 35 5.05 25.65 -10.88
C LYS A 35 3.65 25.82 -10.28
N LYS A 36 3.51 25.51 -8.99
CA LYS A 36 2.31 25.84 -8.22
C LYS A 36 2.18 27.37 -8.24
N TRP A 37 1.22 27.86 -9.02
CA TRP A 37 0.88 29.27 -9.05
C TRP A 37 0.35 29.65 -7.66
N ARG A 38 1.01 30.61 -7.00
CA ARG A 38 0.57 31.17 -5.72
C ARG A 38 -0.60 32.11 -6.01
N ALA A 39 -1.81 31.71 -5.62
CA ALA A 39 -2.97 32.57 -5.68
C ALA A 39 -2.87 33.68 -4.61
N SER A 40 -2.67 34.91 -5.05
CA SER A 40 -3.06 36.09 -4.28
C SER A 40 -4.57 36.28 -4.46
N ALA A 41 -5.32 36.01 -3.39
CA ALA A 41 -6.74 36.29 -3.32
C ALA A 41 -6.94 37.78 -3.06
N THR A 42 -7.49 38.49 -4.04
CA THR A 42 -8.18 39.75 -3.82
C THR A 42 -9.57 39.61 -4.41
N ALA A 43 -10.56 39.54 -3.53
CA ALA A 43 -11.97 39.57 -3.85
C ALA A 43 -12.43 41.04 -3.94
N ALA A 44 -13.18 41.35 -5.00
CA ALA A 44 -14.40 42.16 -5.01
C ALA A 44 -14.52 42.94 -6.33
N GLY A 45 -15.68 42.83 -6.99
CA GLY A 45 -16.07 43.68 -8.11
C GLY A 45 -16.86 42.91 -9.17
N GLY A 46 -18.19 43.01 -9.12
CA GLY A 46 -19.11 42.34 -10.04
C GLY A 46 -19.06 42.87 -11.48
N GLY A 47 -19.57 42.06 -12.41
CA GLY A 47 -19.70 42.40 -13.81
C GLY A 47 -20.01 41.17 -14.66
N ASP A 48 -21.14 41.25 -15.35
CA ASP A 48 -21.76 40.34 -16.31
C ASP A 48 -20.81 39.72 -17.37
N GLY A 49 -21.18 38.52 -17.85
CA GLY A 49 -20.43 37.72 -18.83
C GLY A 49 -19.40 36.79 -18.20
N SER A 50 -19.84 35.65 -17.65
CA SER A 50 -18.99 34.65 -16.97
C SER A 50 -17.99 34.03 -17.94
N LYS A 51 -16.88 34.73 -18.20
CA LYS A 51 -15.67 34.12 -18.76
C LYS A 51 -15.19 33.11 -17.74
N PRO A 52 -15.05 31.82 -18.10
CA PRO A 52 -14.57 30.83 -17.17
C PRO A 52 -13.23 31.28 -16.61
N SER A 53 -13.11 31.26 -15.27
CA SER A 53 -11.86 31.58 -14.58
C SER A 53 -10.73 30.77 -15.21
N ALA A 54 -9.51 31.34 -15.28
CA ALA A 54 -8.35 30.64 -15.82
C ALA A 54 -8.18 29.24 -15.18
N ARG A 55 -8.56 29.08 -13.92
CA ARG A 55 -8.57 27.79 -13.24
C ARG A 55 -9.60 26.80 -13.82
N THR A 56 -10.80 27.25 -14.14
CA THR A 56 -11.86 26.43 -14.75
C THR A 56 -11.46 25.97 -16.16
N LEU A 57 -10.92 26.87 -16.97
CA LEU A 57 -10.36 26.53 -18.29
C LEU A 57 -9.20 25.53 -18.20
N PHE A 58 -8.39 25.64 -17.15
CA PHE A 58 -7.27 24.72 -16.91
C PHE A 58 -7.73 23.28 -16.62
N PHE A 59 -8.85 23.10 -15.92
CA PHE A 59 -9.46 21.80 -15.63
C PHE A 59 -10.25 21.25 -16.82
N GLU A 60 -10.90 22.10 -17.61
CA GLU A 60 -11.53 21.68 -18.87
C GLU A 60 -10.51 21.12 -19.86
N GLU A 61 -9.33 21.73 -19.98
CA GLU A 61 -8.25 21.19 -20.81
C GLU A 61 -7.76 19.82 -20.33
N GLU A 62 -7.74 19.57 -19.02
CA GLU A 62 -7.36 18.27 -18.43
C GLU A 62 -8.41 17.19 -18.72
N ASN A 63 -9.70 17.52 -18.63
CA ASN A 63 -10.79 16.58 -18.92
C ASN A 63 -10.82 16.18 -20.41
N ASN A 64 -10.59 17.13 -21.31
CA ASN A 64 -10.59 16.92 -22.76
C ASN A 64 -9.45 16.03 -23.28
N VAL A 65 -8.45 15.72 -22.45
CA VAL A 65 -7.31 14.86 -22.84
C VAL A 65 -7.77 13.43 -23.16
N SER A 66 -8.81 12.95 -22.49
CA SER A 66 -9.29 11.57 -22.60
C SER A 66 -9.98 11.28 -23.93
N ASP A 67 -10.67 12.28 -24.48
CA ASP A 67 -11.51 12.12 -25.68
C ASP A 67 -10.75 12.43 -26.98
N ARG A 68 -9.52 12.96 -26.87
CA ARG A 68 -8.70 13.35 -28.02
C ARG A 68 -7.78 12.22 -28.46
N ASP A 69 -7.75 11.99 -29.77
CA ASP A 69 -6.84 11.05 -30.42
C ASP A 69 -5.37 11.51 -30.31
N ILE A 70 -4.52 10.60 -29.86
CA ILE A 70 -3.08 10.78 -29.66
C ILE A 70 -2.38 10.96 -31.00
N THR A 71 -2.77 10.19 -32.01
CA THR A 71 -2.11 10.19 -33.33
C THR A 71 -2.32 11.53 -34.03
N LYS A 72 -3.56 12.04 -33.98
CA LYS A 72 -3.92 13.35 -34.50
C LYS A 72 -3.20 14.49 -33.78
N ASP A 73 -3.07 14.43 -32.46
CA ASP A 73 -2.32 15.44 -31.69
C ASP A 73 -0.82 15.41 -32.01
N LEU A 74 -0.24 14.23 -32.28
CA LEU A 74 1.14 14.09 -32.72
C LEU A 74 1.35 14.67 -34.13
N GLU A 75 0.42 14.41 -35.04
CA GLU A 75 0.44 14.99 -36.39
C GLU A 75 0.37 16.53 -36.33
N MET A 76 -0.57 17.07 -35.53
CA MET A 76 -0.67 18.52 -35.31
C MET A 76 0.61 19.11 -34.70
N HIS A 77 1.29 18.38 -33.80
CA HIS A 77 2.57 18.81 -33.24
C HIS A 77 3.67 18.86 -34.30
N SER A 78 3.79 17.80 -35.12
CA SER A 78 4.76 17.73 -36.21
C SER A 78 4.55 18.86 -37.22
N ASN A 79 3.29 19.09 -37.60
CA ASN A 79 2.90 20.15 -38.52
C ASN A 79 3.21 21.53 -37.95
N ALA A 80 2.88 21.78 -36.68
CA ALA A 80 3.19 23.05 -36.01
C ALA A 80 4.71 23.30 -35.92
N CYS A 81 5.52 22.27 -35.65
CA CYS A 81 6.98 22.35 -35.69
C CYS A 81 7.51 22.66 -37.11
N GLY A 82 6.96 22.01 -38.14
CA GLY A 82 7.32 22.26 -39.53
C GLY A 82 7.01 23.70 -39.96
N GLU A 83 5.80 24.17 -39.66
CA GLU A 83 5.36 25.53 -39.95
C GLU A 83 6.19 26.58 -39.20
N PHE A 84 6.46 26.36 -37.90
CA PHE A 84 7.31 27.24 -37.12
C PHE A 84 8.73 27.34 -37.71
N LYS A 85 9.32 26.21 -38.12
CA LYS A 85 10.63 26.19 -38.78
C LYS A 85 10.60 26.94 -40.12
N ARG A 86 9.55 26.75 -40.92
CA ARG A 86 9.37 27.45 -42.21
C ARG A 86 9.29 28.95 -42.02
N ILE A 87 8.54 29.42 -41.02
CA ILE A 87 8.43 30.84 -40.67
C ILE A 87 9.78 31.41 -40.23
N LEU A 88 10.53 30.70 -39.38
CA LEU A 88 11.86 31.15 -38.95
C LEU A 88 12.86 31.27 -40.10
N LEU A 89 12.84 30.33 -41.05
CA LEU A 89 13.66 30.40 -42.26
C LEU A 89 13.28 31.61 -43.12
N LYS A 90 11.98 31.84 -43.34
CA LYS A 90 11.50 33.03 -44.05
C LYS A 90 11.93 34.34 -43.39
N ILE A 91 11.85 34.42 -42.06
CA ILE A 91 12.32 35.60 -41.30
C ILE A 91 13.82 35.80 -41.50
N LYS A 92 14.62 34.73 -41.48
CA LYS A 92 16.06 34.79 -41.73
C LYS A 92 16.36 35.35 -43.13
N ASP A 93 15.68 34.83 -44.15
CA ASP A 93 15.91 35.24 -45.54
C ASP A 93 15.46 36.67 -45.79
N LEU A 94 14.31 37.08 -45.22
CA LEU A 94 13.81 38.46 -45.31
C LEU A 94 14.76 39.45 -44.65
N LYS A 95 15.30 39.10 -43.47
CA LYS A 95 16.33 39.90 -42.79
C LYS A 95 17.61 40.03 -43.62
N ALA A 96 18.02 38.98 -44.34
CA ALA A 96 19.17 39.05 -45.25
C ALA A 96 18.90 39.93 -46.48
N SER A 97 17.64 39.98 -46.94
CA SER A 97 17.22 40.80 -48.09
C SER A 97 16.92 42.27 -47.77
N GLY A 98 16.98 42.68 -46.49
CA GLY A 98 16.73 44.06 -46.04
C GLY A 98 15.26 44.50 -45.99
N LYS A 99 14.30 43.59 -46.22
CA LYS A 99 12.86 43.88 -46.14
C LYS A 99 12.36 43.67 -44.71
N THR A 100 11.78 44.71 -44.11
CA THR A 100 11.35 44.69 -42.69
C THR A 100 9.84 44.65 -42.47
N GLU A 101 9.02 45.06 -43.44
CA GLU A 101 7.56 45.16 -43.28
C GLU A 101 6.89 43.79 -43.05
N ASP A 102 7.27 42.76 -43.81
CA ASP A 102 6.71 41.40 -43.67
C ASP A 102 7.17 40.64 -42.41
N VAL A 103 8.18 41.17 -41.71
CA VAL A 103 8.84 40.46 -40.61
C VAL A 103 7.96 40.43 -39.36
N GLU A 104 7.17 41.47 -39.08
CA GLU A 104 6.32 41.51 -37.89
C GLU A 104 5.13 40.53 -37.99
N ASP A 105 4.49 40.44 -39.17
CA ASP A 105 3.41 39.47 -39.38
C ASP A 105 3.89 38.02 -39.27
N LEU A 106 5.09 37.74 -39.79
CA LEU A 106 5.72 36.43 -39.62
C LEU A 106 6.07 36.14 -38.14
N ARG A 107 6.45 37.15 -37.35
CA ARG A 107 6.68 36.98 -35.90
C ARG A 107 5.39 36.66 -35.16
N ILE A 108 4.28 37.32 -35.50
CA ILE A 108 2.95 37.02 -34.93
C ILE A 108 2.56 35.58 -35.29
N SER A 109 2.73 35.18 -36.55
CA SER A 109 2.48 33.80 -37.00
C SER A 109 3.34 32.78 -36.25
N ALA A 110 4.64 33.07 -36.06
CA ALA A 110 5.54 32.23 -35.26
C ALA A 110 5.09 32.12 -33.79
N ALA A 111 4.66 33.23 -33.19
CA ALA A 111 4.17 33.26 -31.82
C ALA A 111 2.88 32.42 -31.66
N LEU A 112 1.97 32.47 -32.64
CA LEU A 112 0.77 31.63 -32.66
C LEU A 112 1.12 30.14 -32.74
N GLN A 113 2.04 29.75 -33.63
CA GLN A 113 2.52 28.36 -33.71
C GLN A 113 3.18 27.92 -32.39
N PHE A 114 3.92 28.81 -31.73
CA PHE A 114 4.51 28.52 -30.44
C PHE A 114 3.46 28.30 -29.33
N ILE A 115 2.37 29.07 -29.32
CA ILE A 115 1.25 28.86 -28.38
C ILE A 115 0.59 27.50 -28.62
N VAL A 116 0.38 27.11 -29.88
CA VAL A 116 -0.16 25.78 -30.24
C VAL A 116 0.77 24.67 -29.74
N LEU A 117 2.08 24.79 -29.94
CA LEU A 117 3.07 23.83 -29.43
C LEU A 117 3.03 23.72 -27.91
N LYS A 118 2.94 24.85 -27.18
CA LYS A 118 2.81 24.83 -25.71
C LYS A 118 1.54 24.12 -25.25
N LYS A 119 0.42 24.34 -25.94
CA LYS A 119 -0.85 23.66 -25.65
C LYS A 119 -0.73 22.15 -25.86
N LEU A 120 -0.19 21.72 -27.00
CA LEU A 120 0.03 20.30 -27.30
C LEU A 120 0.99 19.64 -26.29
N ASN A 121 2.04 20.35 -25.88
CA ASN A 121 2.97 19.88 -24.85
C ASN A 121 2.29 19.73 -23.48
N ARG A 122 1.46 20.70 -23.08
CA ARG A 122 0.66 20.63 -21.85
C ARG A 122 -0.28 19.41 -21.86
N LEU A 123 -0.96 19.15 -22.98
CA LEU A 123 -1.81 17.96 -23.14
C LEU A 123 -1.01 16.65 -23.03
N ALA A 124 0.18 16.59 -23.62
CA ALA A 124 1.07 15.44 -23.50
C ALA A 124 1.50 15.18 -22.03
N HIS A 125 1.81 16.25 -21.28
CA HIS A 125 2.11 16.14 -19.84
C HIS A 125 0.92 15.57 -19.05
N PHE A 126 -0.29 16.04 -19.31
CA PHE A 126 -1.49 15.50 -18.65
C PHE A 126 -1.74 14.03 -18.97
N ARG A 127 -1.57 13.61 -20.23
CA ARG A 127 -1.65 12.19 -20.61
C ARG A 127 -0.68 11.34 -19.79
N CYS A 128 0.58 11.77 -19.74
CA CYS A 128 1.62 11.09 -18.98
C CYS A 128 1.30 11.03 -17.48
N GLN A 129 0.75 12.12 -16.92
CA GLN A 129 0.35 12.17 -15.52
C GLN A 129 -0.81 11.20 -15.25
N LYS A 130 -1.85 11.20 -16.08
CA LYS A 130 -3.01 10.29 -15.95
C LYS A 130 -2.60 8.82 -15.99
N VAL A 131 -1.77 8.42 -16.95
CA VAL A 131 -1.28 7.03 -17.06
C VAL A 131 -0.45 6.64 -15.82
N ARG A 132 0.38 7.57 -15.33
CA ARG A 132 1.17 7.35 -14.10
C ARG A 132 0.28 7.16 -12.88
N GLU A 133 -0.73 8.01 -12.71
CA GLU A 133 -1.69 7.92 -11.61
C GLU A 133 -2.47 6.59 -11.66
N GLN A 134 -2.99 6.23 -12.83
CA GLN A 134 -3.67 4.94 -13.04
C GLN A 134 -2.78 3.75 -12.68
N THR A 135 -1.52 3.77 -13.14
CA THR A 135 -0.55 2.71 -12.84
C THR A 135 -0.23 2.66 -11.34
N ASN A 136 -0.06 3.81 -10.69
CA ASN A 136 0.19 3.90 -9.26
C ASN A 136 -0.99 3.39 -8.44
N THR A 137 -2.24 3.73 -8.81
CA THR A 137 -3.44 3.21 -8.15
C THR A 137 -3.55 1.70 -8.32
N ALA A 138 -3.29 1.17 -9.51
CA ALA A 138 -3.28 -0.28 -9.75
C ALA A 138 -2.21 -0.97 -8.89
N LYS A 139 -1.01 -0.39 -8.81
CA LYS A 139 0.07 -0.89 -7.96
C LYS A 139 -0.32 -0.90 -6.48
N GLN A 140 -0.92 0.17 -5.97
CA GLN A 140 -1.38 0.24 -4.58
C GLN A 140 -2.39 -0.86 -4.25
N LYS A 141 -3.31 -1.16 -5.17
CA LYS A 141 -4.26 -2.29 -5.01
C LYS A 141 -3.55 -3.64 -4.95
N ILE A 142 -2.54 -3.84 -5.80
CA ILE A 142 -1.72 -5.06 -5.76
C ILE A 142 -0.97 -5.17 -4.44
N ASP A 143 -0.37 -4.08 -3.97
CA ASP A 143 0.36 -4.05 -2.69
C ASP A 143 -0.59 -4.36 -1.50
N GLU A 144 -1.83 -3.86 -1.54
CA GLU A 144 -2.87 -4.17 -0.57
C GLU A 144 -3.22 -5.67 -0.55
N HIS A 145 -3.51 -6.26 -1.71
CA HIS A 145 -3.80 -7.68 -1.81
C HIS A 145 -2.61 -8.54 -1.38
N HIS A 146 -1.39 -8.12 -1.71
CA HIS A 146 -0.19 -8.81 -1.26
C HIS A 146 -0.04 -8.78 0.26
N LEU A 147 -0.37 -7.66 0.91
CA LEU A 147 -0.38 -7.57 2.37
C LEU A 147 -1.46 -8.48 2.99
N GLN A 148 -2.68 -8.48 2.43
CA GLN A 148 -3.75 -9.39 2.87
C GLN A 148 -3.32 -10.86 2.76
N LEU A 149 -2.69 -11.22 1.63
CA LEU A 149 -2.18 -12.56 1.41
C LEU A 149 -1.09 -12.93 2.43
N GLN A 150 -0.15 -12.02 2.71
CA GLN A 150 0.86 -12.23 3.75
C GLN A 150 0.24 -12.49 5.10
N ASN A 151 -0.76 -11.70 5.50
CA ASN A 151 -1.48 -11.88 6.76
C ASN A 151 -2.16 -13.26 6.83
N LEU A 152 -2.76 -13.72 5.74
CA LEU A 152 -3.38 -15.05 5.68
C LEU A 152 -2.36 -16.18 5.81
N PHE A 153 -1.13 -16.01 5.33
CA PHE A 153 -0.08 -17.01 5.51
C PHE A 153 0.54 -16.98 6.92
N THR A 154 0.78 -15.79 7.47
CA THR A 154 1.52 -15.64 8.73
C THR A 154 0.62 -15.80 9.95
N ASN A 155 -0.60 -15.27 9.93
CA ASN A 155 -1.47 -15.27 11.10
C ASN A 155 -1.80 -16.69 11.58
N PRO A 156 -2.25 -17.64 10.72
CA PRO A 156 -2.53 -19.00 11.18
C PRO A 156 -1.28 -19.71 11.71
N PHE A 157 -0.11 -19.43 11.12
CA PHE A 157 1.15 -19.99 11.59
C PHE A 157 1.51 -19.48 13.00
N ILE A 158 1.42 -18.17 13.22
CA ILE A 158 1.66 -17.55 14.53
C ILE A 158 0.67 -18.08 15.57
N THR A 159 -0.63 -18.11 15.24
CA THR A 159 -1.66 -18.64 16.14
C THR A 159 -1.40 -20.10 16.50
N LYS A 160 -1.09 -20.96 15.53
CA LYS A 160 -0.74 -22.37 15.80
C LYS A 160 0.49 -22.49 16.69
N SER A 161 1.52 -21.70 16.43
CA SER A 161 2.74 -21.69 17.25
C SER A 161 2.46 -21.26 18.70
N PHE A 162 1.52 -20.32 18.89
CA PHE A 162 1.10 -19.87 20.22
C PHE A 162 0.30 -20.95 20.95
N ILE A 163 -0.66 -21.59 20.28
CA ILE A 163 -1.41 -22.72 20.83
C ILE A 163 -0.44 -23.83 21.25
N ASN A 164 0.45 -24.28 20.36
CA ASN A 164 1.41 -25.35 20.66
C ASN A 164 2.35 -25.00 21.83
N ARG A 165 2.65 -23.72 22.04
CA ARG A 165 3.44 -23.26 23.19
C ARG A 165 2.65 -23.27 24.50
N LEU A 166 1.36 -22.96 24.44
CA LEU A 166 0.50 -22.92 25.62
C LEU A 166 -0.05 -24.29 26.01
N THR A 167 -0.29 -25.20 25.06
CA THR A 167 -0.87 -26.52 25.33
C THR A 167 -0.12 -27.29 26.43
N PRO A 168 1.23 -27.37 26.44
CA PRO A 168 1.96 -28.05 27.51
C PRO A 168 1.80 -27.40 28.88
N LEU A 169 1.50 -26.09 28.96
CA LEU A 169 1.24 -25.44 30.24
C LEU A 169 -0.11 -25.89 30.81
N TRP A 170 -1.13 -26.04 29.96
CA TRP A 170 -2.47 -26.45 30.37
C TRP A 170 -2.52 -27.93 30.76
N SER A 171 -1.69 -28.76 30.12
CA SER A 171 -1.55 -30.17 30.48
C SER A 171 -0.86 -30.37 31.83
N LYS A 172 0.13 -29.53 32.18
CA LYS A 172 0.90 -29.66 33.43
C LYS A 172 0.06 -29.50 34.69
N ASP A 173 -0.99 -28.68 34.65
CA ASP A 173 -1.92 -28.53 35.79
C ASP A 173 -2.72 -29.82 36.06
N LYS A 174 -2.85 -30.71 35.07
CA LYS A 174 -3.54 -32.00 35.20
C LYS A 174 -2.64 -33.15 35.64
N ASP A 175 -1.32 -33.01 35.48
CA ASP A 175 -0.34 -34.06 35.80
C ASP A 175 0.17 -33.99 37.26
N ILE A 176 -0.48 -33.19 38.11
CA ILE A 176 -0.13 -33.11 39.54
C ILE A 176 -0.56 -34.42 40.20
N ASN A 177 0.32 -35.03 41.00
CA ASN A 177 0.00 -36.22 41.78
C ASN A 177 -0.72 -35.77 43.06
N LEU A 178 -2.04 -35.93 43.12
CA LEU A 178 -2.87 -35.61 44.29
C LEU A 178 -3.27 -36.88 45.06
N VAL A 179 -3.59 -36.71 46.35
CA VAL A 179 -4.23 -37.73 47.19
C VAL A 179 -5.50 -38.28 46.51
N SER A 180 -5.72 -39.59 46.63
CA SER A 180 -6.87 -40.27 46.01
C SER A 180 -8.20 -39.68 46.50
N GLU A 181 -9.25 -39.77 45.67
CA GLU A 181 -10.55 -39.18 46.01
C GLU A 181 -11.10 -39.76 47.31
N GLU A 182 -10.86 -41.04 47.51
CA GLU A 182 -11.34 -41.85 48.62
C GLU A 182 -10.69 -41.44 49.95
N GLU A 183 -9.38 -41.22 49.96
CA GLU A 183 -8.63 -40.74 51.13
C GLU A 183 -8.97 -39.26 51.43
N PHE A 184 -9.16 -38.44 50.38
CA PHE A 184 -9.56 -37.05 50.54
C PHE A 184 -10.91 -36.88 51.24
N TYR A 185 -11.95 -37.60 50.81
CA TYR A 185 -13.27 -37.50 51.44
C TYR A 185 -13.34 -38.12 52.85
N GLN A 186 -12.38 -38.97 53.22
CA GLN A 186 -12.31 -39.57 54.56
C GLN A 186 -11.56 -38.69 55.56
N GLU A 187 -10.46 -38.04 55.14
CA GLU A 187 -9.57 -37.30 56.04
C GLU A 187 -9.83 -35.78 56.07
N ALA A 188 -10.39 -35.22 54.99
CA ALA A 188 -10.59 -33.78 54.90
C ALA A 188 -11.84 -33.31 55.69
N PRO A 189 -11.73 -32.23 56.49
CA PRO A 189 -12.85 -31.60 57.17
C PRO A 189 -13.97 -31.18 56.20
N ALA A 190 -15.22 -31.26 56.65
CA ALA A 190 -16.40 -30.92 55.87
C ALA A 190 -16.41 -29.45 55.38
N GLU A 191 -15.66 -28.56 56.03
CA GLU A 191 -15.47 -27.16 55.61
C GLU A 191 -14.69 -27.01 54.30
N ILE A 192 -13.78 -27.94 53.99
CA ILE A 192 -12.93 -27.93 52.78
C ILE A 192 -13.47 -28.91 51.73
N SER A 193 -13.93 -30.09 52.18
CA SER A 193 -14.39 -31.16 51.29
C SER A 193 -15.67 -30.81 50.51
N LYS A 194 -16.59 -30.02 51.10
CA LYS A 194 -17.86 -29.53 50.51
C LYS A 194 -18.45 -30.47 49.42
N PRO A 195 -18.89 -31.68 49.81
CA PRO A 195 -19.22 -32.78 48.87
C PRO A 195 -20.36 -32.45 47.90
N GLU A 196 -21.21 -31.47 48.23
CA GLU A 196 -22.29 -30.99 47.36
C GLU A 196 -21.79 -30.28 46.08
N LEU A 197 -20.61 -29.64 46.13
CA LEU A 197 -20.02 -28.91 45.00
C LEU A 197 -18.91 -29.71 44.32
N THR A 198 -18.10 -30.43 45.10
CA THR A 198 -16.91 -31.15 44.64
C THR A 198 -17.22 -32.49 43.97
N LYS A 199 -18.41 -33.08 44.19
CA LYS A 199 -18.84 -34.29 43.47
C LYS A 199 -19.46 -34.01 42.11
N ASN A 200 -19.89 -32.77 41.87
CA ASN A 200 -20.59 -32.38 40.65
C ASN A 200 -19.67 -31.73 39.60
N ASP A 201 -18.52 -31.19 40.00
CA ASP A 201 -17.53 -30.59 39.10
C ASP A 201 -16.11 -31.06 39.42
N GLU A 202 -15.46 -31.70 38.43
CA GLU A 202 -14.10 -32.23 38.50
C GLU A 202 -13.09 -31.14 38.85
N HIS A 203 -13.22 -29.94 38.29
CA HIS A 203 -12.29 -28.83 38.54
C HIS A 203 -12.39 -28.33 39.99
N HIS A 204 -13.62 -28.18 40.50
CA HIS A 204 -13.84 -27.82 41.91
C HIS A 204 -13.34 -28.91 42.86
N CYS A 205 -13.42 -30.18 42.45
CA CYS A 205 -12.84 -31.29 43.20
C CYS A 205 -11.31 -31.17 43.30
N THR A 206 -10.63 -30.94 42.18
CA THR A 206 -9.16 -30.79 42.15
C THR A 206 -8.70 -29.60 43.00
N LEU A 207 -9.38 -28.46 42.93
CA LEU A 207 -9.06 -27.29 43.76
C LEU A 207 -9.19 -27.58 45.25
N ALA A 208 -10.29 -28.21 45.67
CA ALA A 208 -10.50 -28.57 47.07
C ALA A 208 -9.45 -29.56 47.60
N ARG A 209 -8.97 -30.48 46.75
CA ARG A 209 -7.86 -31.39 47.08
C ARG A 209 -6.53 -30.65 47.24
N LEU A 210 -6.23 -29.72 46.34
CA LEU A 210 -5.02 -28.89 46.43
C LEU A 210 -5.01 -28.04 47.71
N ASP A 211 -6.16 -27.45 48.06
CA ASP A 211 -6.30 -26.65 49.29
C ASP A 211 -6.07 -27.50 50.54
N TRP A 212 -6.57 -28.74 50.56
CA TRP A 212 -6.33 -29.68 51.66
C TRP A 212 -4.85 -30.09 51.80
N GLU A 213 -4.18 -30.44 50.71
CA GLU A 213 -2.74 -30.75 50.75
C GLU A 213 -1.90 -29.56 51.20
N LEU A 214 -2.29 -28.34 50.80
CA LEU A 214 -1.65 -27.11 51.20
C LEU A 214 -1.82 -26.88 52.72
N GLU A 215 -3.02 -27.10 53.24
CA GLU A 215 -3.34 -27.03 54.67
C GLU A 215 -2.53 -28.07 55.47
N GLN A 216 -2.39 -29.31 54.96
CA GLN A 216 -1.52 -30.34 55.54
C GLN A 216 -0.06 -29.89 55.60
N ARG A 217 0.49 -29.36 54.50
CA ARG A 217 1.87 -28.85 54.45
C ARG A 217 2.11 -27.65 55.35
N LYS A 218 1.09 -26.83 55.61
CA LYS A 218 1.14 -25.72 56.58
C LYS A 218 1.14 -26.22 58.02
N ARG A 219 0.41 -27.29 58.32
CA ARG A 219 0.36 -27.90 59.66
C ARG A 219 1.60 -28.72 59.99
N SER A 220 2.26 -29.27 58.97
CA SER A 220 3.49 -30.06 59.11
C SER A 220 4.78 -29.23 59.16
N ARG A 221 4.70 -27.91 58.96
CA ARG A 221 5.83 -26.98 58.92
C ARG A 221 5.77 -26.04 60.11
#